data_AF-A0A965DTR0-F1
#
_entry.id   AF-A0A965DTR0-F1
#
_cell.length_a   1.000
_cell.length_b   1.000
_cell.length_c   1.000
_cell.angle_alpha   90.00
_cell.angle_beta   90.00
_cell.angle_gamma   90.00
#
_symmetry.space_group_name_H-M   'P 1'
#
loop_
_entity.id
_entity.type
_entity.pdbx_description
1 polymer ?
#
loop_
_entity_poly.entity_id
_entity_poly.type
_entity_poly.pdbx_seq_one_letter_code
_entity_poly.pdbx_strand_id
1 'polypeptide(L)'
;MKISNLVFLKIPVLGVIFTLLITSNIWQSPAPLIPDSGPIVYWLRPILVSYTYALAIAAIALLFSDGIFTKFEGKNSHTAKNVFLALSGISFAAAVFSLAQSLSQPLSLAANLEVISTYGWDVSNVRALLLVSLVALFSFLLLIKPSLDKSGLVTFISIISLSLPTLLSHGGGISTHNWAIAAGFFHGIFTSLWISGLLGIGIIYFNKLISKDNKLIALTKFSHIA
;
A
#
# COMPACT_ATOMS: atom_id res chain seq x y z
N MET A 1 -12.93 16.88 -9.85
CA MET A 1 -11.93 16.09 -10.60
C MET A 1 -12.69 15.17 -11.54
N LYS A 2 -12.46 15.20 -12.87
CA LYS A 2 -13.09 14.23 -13.77
C LYS A 2 -12.32 12.91 -13.69
N ILE A 3 -13.02 11.82 -13.36
CA ILE A 3 -12.46 10.45 -13.21
C ILE A 3 -11.68 10.01 -14.46
N SER A 4 -12.02 10.56 -15.63
CA SER A 4 -11.37 10.30 -16.92
C SER A 4 -9.87 10.61 -16.97
N ASN A 5 -9.32 11.43 -16.07
CA ASN A 5 -7.91 11.83 -16.07
C ASN A 5 -7.01 10.99 -15.15
N LEU A 6 -7.55 9.97 -14.49
CA LEU A 6 -6.81 9.08 -13.58
C LEU A 6 -6.10 7.95 -14.34
N VAL A 7 -5.40 8.27 -15.44
CA VAL A 7 -4.55 7.28 -16.16
C VAL A 7 -3.57 6.61 -15.20
N PHE A 8 -3.11 7.32 -14.16
CA PHE A 8 -2.24 6.81 -13.12
C PHE A 8 -2.86 5.75 -12.20
N LEU A 9 -4.19 5.73 -12.02
CA LEU A 9 -4.85 4.62 -11.31
C LEU A 9 -4.90 3.35 -12.17
N LYS A 10 -4.68 3.44 -13.48
CA LYS A 10 -4.60 2.27 -14.37
C LYS A 10 -3.25 1.56 -14.29
N ILE A 11 -2.18 2.23 -13.87
CA ILE A 11 -0.85 1.64 -13.71
C ILE A 11 -0.83 0.53 -12.63
N PRO A 12 -1.40 0.75 -11.43
CA PRO A 12 -1.74 -0.30 -10.46
C PRO A 12 -2.43 -1.52 -11.09
N VAL A 13 -3.44 -1.27 -11.92
CA VAL A 13 -4.26 -2.31 -12.55
C VAL A 13 -3.43 -3.10 -13.57
N LEU A 14 -2.59 -2.43 -14.37
CA LEU A 14 -1.67 -3.08 -15.30
C LEU A 14 -0.59 -3.91 -14.58
N GLY A 15 -0.08 -3.43 -13.45
CA GLY A 15 0.84 -4.18 -12.59
C GLY A 15 0.19 -5.45 -12.03
N VAL A 16 -1.07 -5.34 -11.57
CA VAL A 16 -1.86 -6.50 -11.13
C VAL A 16 -2.10 -7.50 -12.27
N ILE A 17 -2.44 -7.01 -13.47
CA ILE A 17 -2.62 -7.86 -14.66
C ILE A 17 -1.32 -8.57 -15.02
N PHE A 18 -0.18 -7.88 -14.94
CA PHE A 18 1.12 -8.49 -15.16
C PHE A 18 1.44 -9.57 -14.11
N THR A 19 1.17 -9.30 -12.83
CA THR A 19 1.29 -10.31 -11.76
C THR A 19 0.41 -11.51 -12.08
N LEU A 20 -0.88 -11.30 -12.40
CA LEU A 20 -1.83 -12.34 -12.78
C LEU A 20 -1.32 -13.24 -13.92
N LEU A 21 -0.72 -12.64 -14.96
CA LEU A 21 -0.18 -13.37 -16.10
C LEU A 21 0.96 -14.31 -15.68
N ILE A 22 1.86 -13.85 -14.80
CA ILE A 22 2.98 -14.66 -14.31
C ILE A 22 2.52 -15.70 -13.27
N THR A 23 1.49 -15.38 -12.48
CA THR A 23 0.98 -16.23 -11.40
C THR A 23 -0.10 -17.23 -11.84
N SER A 24 -0.44 -17.29 -13.13
CA SER A 24 -1.57 -18.07 -13.66
C SER A 24 -1.41 -19.60 -13.55
N ASN A 25 -0.21 -20.10 -13.27
CA ASN A 25 0.09 -21.54 -13.10
C ASN A 25 0.35 -21.98 -11.64
N ILE A 26 0.02 -21.16 -10.63
CA ILE A 26 0.48 -21.42 -9.25
C ILE A 26 -0.28 -22.55 -8.55
N TRP A 27 -1.56 -22.78 -8.85
CA TRP A 27 -2.34 -23.77 -8.13
C TRP A 27 -2.45 -25.09 -8.89
N GLN A 28 -2.03 -26.16 -8.23
CA GLN A 28 -2.32 -27.53 -8.60
C GLN A 28 -3.07 -28.17 -7.44
N SER A 29 -4.06 -29.03 -7.74
CA SER A 29 -4.76 -29.76 -6.69
C SER A 29 -3.75 -30.53 -5.85
N PRO A 30 -3.79 -30.42 -4.52
CA PRO A 30 -2.94 -31.24 -3.66
C PRO A 30 -3.29 -32.72 -3.84
N ALA A 31 -2.36 -33.58 -3.40
CA ALA A 31 -2.67 -34.99 -3.24
C ALA A 31 -3.88 -35.18 -2.29
N PRO A 32 -4.68 -36.25 -2.46
CA PRO A 32 -5.81 -36.52 -1.58
C PRO A 32 -5.41 -36.45 -0.10
N LEU A 33 -6.28 -35.88 0.74
CA LEU A 33 -6.12 -35.72 2.20
C LEU A 33 -5.10 -34.65 2.64
N ILE A 34 -4.40 -33.96 1.72
CA ILE A 34 -3.60 -32.78 2.08
C ILE A 34 -4.53 -31.55 2.15
N PRO A 35 -4.64 -30.87 3.31
CA PRO A 35 -5.42 -29.64 3.42
C PRO A 35 -4.90 -28.57 2.47
N ASP A 36 -5.81 -27.79 1.89
CA ASP A 36 -5.49 -26.69 0.99
C ASP A 36 -6.52 -25.59 1.07
N SER A 37 -6.07 -24.37 0.79
CA SER A 37 -6.89 -23.17 0.87
C SER A 37 -7.82 -23.00 -0.33
N GLY A 38 -7.65 -23.84 -1.35
CA GLY A 38 -8.41 -23.84 -2.59
C GLY A 38 -7.90 -22.82 -3.61
N PRO A 39 -8.27 -23.00 -4.89
CA PRO A 39 -7.74 -22.21 -6.00
C PRO A 39 -8.02 -20.70 -5.83
N ILE A 40 -9.18 -20.33 -5.29
CA ILE A 40 -9.55 -18.93 -5.08
C ILE A 40 -8.52 -18.18 -4.24
N VAL A 41 -7.97 -18.82 -3.21
CA VAL A 41 -6.98 -18.19 -2.33
C VAL A 41 -5.67 -17.93 -3.06
N TYR A 42 -5.18 -18.91 -3.83
CA TYR A 42 -3.93 -18.79 -4.59
C TYR A 42 -4.01 -17.74 -5.70
N TRP A 43 -5.18 -17.56 -6.30
CA TRP A 43 -5.39 -16.59 -7.38
C TRP A 43 -5.60 -15.17 -6.84
N LEU A 44 -6.46 -15.01 -5.83
CA LEU A 44 -6.83 -13.68 -5.34
C LEU A 44 -5.80 -13.09 -4.37
N ARG A 45 -5.06 -13.90 -3.62
CA ARG A 45 -4.02 -13.38 -2.70
C ARG A 45 -3.00 -12.48 -3.40
N PRO A 46 -2.30 -12.89 -4.48
CA PRO A 46 -1.30 -12.03 -5.13
C PRO A 46 -1.94 -10.75 -5.71
N ILE A 47 -3.18 -10.83 -6.18
CA ILE A 47 -3.96 -9.66 -6.64
C ILE A 47 -4.16 -8.68 -5.49
N LEU A 48 -4.71 -9.15 -4.37
CA LEU A 48 -5.02 -8.32 -3.20
C LEU A 48 -3.76 -7.68 -2.62
N VAL A 49 -2.67 -8.46 -2.48
CA VAL A 49 -1.38 -7.95 -2.02
C VAL A 49 -0.85 -6.87 -2.98
N SER A 50 -0.93 -7.10 -4.29
CA SER A 50 -0.51 -6.10 -5.29
C SER A 50 -1.35 -4.82 -5.21
N TYR A 51 -2.68 -4.94 -5.05
CA TYR A 51 -3.56 -3.79 -4.86
C TYR A 51 -3.28 -3.02 -3.57
N THR A 52 -2.91 -3.69 -2.47
CA THR A 52 -2.48 -3.03 -1.23
C THR A 52 -1.35 -2.04 -1.51
N TYR A 53 -0.26 -2.49 -2.15
CA TYR A 53 0.87 -1.62 -2.46
C TYR A 53 0.47 -0.49 -3.41
N ALA A 54 -0.30 -0.82 -4.45
CA ALA A 54 -0.62 0.14 -5.49
C ALA A 54 -1.58 1.24 -5.01
N LEU A 55 -2.56 0.91 -4.15
CA LEU A 55 -3.44 1.88 -3.52
C LEU A 55 -2.68 2.75 -2.52
N ALA A 56 -1.78 2.19 -1.73
CA ALA A 56 -0.98 2.94 -0.78
C ALA A 56 -0.05 3.95 -1.48
N ILE A 57 0.65 3.52 -2.54
CA ILE A 57 1.47 4.39 -3.40
C ILE A 57 0.61 5.51 -4.01
N ALA A 58 -0.58 5.18 -4.53
CA ALA A 58 -1.48 6.19 -5.10
C ALA A 58 -1.99 7.19 -4.04
N ALA A 59 -2.30 6.73 -2.84
CA ALA A 59 -2.73 7.59 -1.73
C ALA A 59 -1.62 8.55 -1.31
N ILE A 60 -0.38 8.07 -1.17
CA ILE A 60 0.79 8.90 -0.86
C ILE A 60 1.06 9.90 -1.97
N ALA A 61 0.97 9.49 -3.24
CA ALA A 61 1.14 10.38 -4.39
C ALA A 61 0.11 11.52 -4.40
N LEU A 62 -1.14 11.23 -4.05
CA LEU A 62 -2.18 12.25 -3.89
C LEU A 62 -1.84 13.23 -2.78
N LEU A 63 -1.34 12.76 -1.63
CA LEU A 63 -0.93 13.65 -0.54
C LEU A 63 0.30 14.49 -0.89
N PHE A 64 1.29 13.92 -1.59
CA PHE A 64 2.42 14.68 -2.13
C PHE A 64 1.99 15.80 -3.08
N SER A 65 0.96 15.51 -3.89
CA SER A 65 0.38 16.49 -4.80
C SER A 65 -0.48 17.56 -4.12
N ASP A 66 -0.73 17.45 -2.80
CA ASP A 66 -1.52 18.38 -1.99
C ASP A 66 -0.70 18.92 -0.82
N GLY A 67 0.14 19.92 -1.07
CA GLY A 67 0.87 20.64 -0.02
C GLY A 67 2.39 20.41 0.01
N ILE A 68 2.90 19.28 -0.49
CA ILE A 68 4.36 19.08 -0.58
C ILE A 68 4.92 19.81 -1.81
N PHE A 69 4.45 19.43 -2.99
CA PHE A 69 4.93 20.01 -4.25
C PHE A 69 4.13 21.24 -4.73
N THR A 70 2.96 21.46 -4.14
CA THR A 70 2.02 22.54 -4.50
C THR A 70 1.51 23.23 -3.24
N LYS A 71 0.83 24.38 -3.39
CA LYS A 71 0.05 24.96 -2.30
C LYS A 71 -1.07 23.99 -1.88
N PHE A 72 -1.25 23.84 -0.57
CA PHE A 72 -2.31 22.99 -0.01
C PHE A 72 -3.71 23.55 -0.33
N GLU A 73 -4.52 22.75 -1.03
CA GLU A 73 -5.94 23.07 -1.31
C GLU A 73 -6.89 22.01 -0.74
N GLY A 74 -6.38 20.85 -0.30
CA GLY A 74 -7.13 19.78 0.34
C GLY A 74 -7.96 18.90 -0.61
N LYS A 75 -8.00 19.23 -1.91
CA LYS A 75 -8.76 18.49 -2.93
C LYS A 75 -8.24 17.06 -3.13
N ASN A 76 -6.93 16.91 -3.22
CA ASN A 76 -6.30 15.61 -3.42
C ASN A 76 -6.21 14.84 -2.10
N SER A 77 -6.05 15.51 -0.95
CA SER A 77 -6.19 14.90 0.38
C SER A 77 -7.59 14.33 0.62
N HIS A 78 -8.66 15.02 0.16
CA HIS A 78 -10.01 14.47 0.19
C HIS A 78 -10.19 13.23 -0.69
N THR A 79 -9.49 13.16 -1.82
CA THR A 79 -9.48 11.97 -2.67
C THR A 79 -8.68 10.84 -1.99
N ALA A 80 -7.50 11.15 -1.46
CA ALA A 80 -6.62 10.23 -0.75
C ALA A 80 -7.34 9.57 0.42
N LYS A 81 -8.18 10.33 1.16
CA LYS A 81 -9.06 9.80 2.21
C LYS A 81 -9.84 8.56 1.73
N ASN A 82 -10.54 8.65 0.59
CA ASN A 82 -11.33 7.53 0.08
C ASN A 82 -10.43 6.37 -0.39
N VAL A 83 -9.24 6.67 -0.92
CA VAL A 83 -8.25 5.66 -1.28
C VAL A 83 -7.74 4.93 -0.04
N PHE A 84 -7.53 5.62 1.09
CA PHE A 84 -7.15 5.00 2.37
C PHE A 84 -8.24 4.08 2.94
N LEU A 85 -9.52 4.44 2.77
CA LEU A 85 -10.62 3.54 3.15
C LEU A 85 -10.60 2.25 2.32
N ALA A 86 -10.42 2.37 1.00
CA ALA A 86 -10.28 1.21 0.11
C ALA A 86 -9.03 0.38 0.45
N LEU A 87 -7.90 1.04 0.70
CA LEU A 87 -6.66 0.40 1.13
C LEU A 87 -6.84 -0.40 2.41
N SER A 88 -7.57 0.15 3.40
CA SER A 88 -7.86 -0.56 4.64
C SER A 88 -8.58 -1.89 4.39
N GLY A 89 -9.69 -1.84 3.65
CA GLY A 89 -10.46 -3.04 3.30
C GLY A 89 -9.68 -4.06 2.46
N ILE A 90 -8.95 -3.60 1.45
CA ILE A 90 -8.14 -4.48 0.58
C ILE A 90 -6.97 -5.11 1.36
N SER A 91 -6.30 -4.36 2.23
CA SER A 91 -5.21 -4.89 3.06
C SER A 91 -5.72 -5.92 4.07
N PHE A 92 -6.91 -5.69 4.64
CA PHE A 92 -7.56 -6.67 5.51
C PHE A 92 -7.90 -7.96 4.75
N ALA A 93 -8.51 -7.84 3.57
CA ALA A 93 -8.78 -8.99 2.71
C ALA A 93 -7.48 -9.72 2.34
N ALA A 94 -6.43 -9.00 1.95
CA ALA A 94 -5.12 -9.58 1.66
C ALA A 94 -4.54 -10.35 2.86
N ALA A 95 -4.74 -9.85 4.07
CA ALA A 95 -4.33 -10.52 5.31
C ALA A 95 -5.10 -11.83 5.52
N VAL A 96 -6.43 -11.81 5.40
CA VAL A 96 -7.27 -13.02 5.55
C VAL A 96 -6.93 -14.08 4.50
N PHE A 97 -6.71 -13.68 3.25
CA PHE A 97 -6.29 -14.60 2.19
C PHE A 97 -4.88 -15.15 2.43
N SER A 98 -3.96 -14.32 2.94
CA SER A 98 -2.62 -14.79 3.32
C SER A 98 -2.68 -15.74 4.52
N LEU A 99 -3.61 -15.54 5.46
CA LEU A 99 -3.82 -16.42 6.59
C LEU A 99 -4.40 -17.77 6.14
N ALA A 100 -5.41 -17.74 5.27
CA ALA A 100 -5.98 -18.95 4.66
C ALA A 100 -4.89 -19.80 4.00
N GLN A 101 -4.01 -19.16 3.22
CA GLN A 101 -2.88 -19.84 2.58
C GLN A 101 -1.86 -20.39 3.59
N SER A 102 -1.52 -19.61 4.62
CA SER A 102 -0.50 -20.01 5.60
C SER A 102 -0.95 -21.16 6.50
N LEU A 103 -2.26 -21.26 6.76
CA LEU A 103 -2.85 -22.34 7.55
C LEU A 103 -3.27 -23.56 6.70
N SER A 104 -3.16 -23.46 5.37
CA SER A 104 -3.72 -24.44 4.42
C SER A 104 -5.19 -24.76 4.70
N GLN A 105 -5.97 -23.72 5.05
CA GLN A 105 -7.38 -23.84 5.41
C GLN A 105 -8.28 -23.10 4.42
N PRO A 106 -9.54 -23.53 4.26
CA PRO A 106 -10.50 -22.83 3.42
C PRO A 106 -10.76 -21.42 3.95
N LEU A 107 -11.06 -20.49 3.03
CA LEU A 107 -11.31 -19.09 3.35
C LEU A 107 -12.44 -18.89 4.38
N SER A 108 -13.47 -19.75 4.36
CA SER A 108 -14.58 -19.71 5.32
C SER A 108 -14.12 -19.89 6.77
N LEU A 109 -13.08 -20.70 7.00
CA LEU A 109 -12.49 -20.90 8.31
C LEU A 109 -11.53 -19.76 8.66
N ALA A 110 -10.66 -19.38 7.72
CA ALA A 110 -9.68 -18.32 7.93
C ALA A 110 -10.29 -16.93 8.14
N ALA A 111 -11.50 -16.68 7.61
CA ALA A 111 -12.23 -15.43 7.81
C ALA A 111 -12.94 -15.34 9.16
N ASN A 112 -12.93 -16.39 9.97
CA ASN A 112 -13.46 -16.36 11.33
C ASN A 112 -12.59 -15.41 12.19
N LEU A 113 -13.23 -14.46 12.89
CA LEU A 113 -12.55 -13.51 13.76
C LEU A 113 -11.76 -14.17 14.88
N GLU A 114 -12.21 -15.32 15.38
CA GLU A 114 -11.47 -16.11 16.39
C GLU A 114 -10.16 -16.63 15.79
N VAL A 115 -10.20 -17.20 14.59
CA VAL A 115 -9.01 -17.69 13.87
C VAL A 115 -8.04 -16.53 13.56
N ILE A 116 -8.56 -15.39 13.12
CA ILE A 116 -7.76 -14.18 12.87
C ILE A 116 -7.12 -13.67 14.17
N SER A 117 -7.86 -13.65 15.27
CA SER A 117 -7.36 -13.21 16.56
C SER A 117 -6.30 -14.16 17.11
N THR A 118 -6.46 -15.47 16.93
CA THR A 118 -5.52 -16.48 17.40
C THR A 118 -4.24 -16.47 16.57
N TYR A 119 -4.34 -16.50 15.24
CA TYR A 119 -3.18 -16.76 14.36
C TYR A 119 -2.69 -15.55 13.57
N GLY A 120 -3.48 -14.48 13.49
CA GLY A 120 -3.16 -13.31 12.68
C GLY A 120 -1.86 -12.62 13.11
N TRP A 121 -1.49 -12.75 14.39
CA TRP A 121 -0.24 -12.23 14.93
C TRP A 121 0.93 -13.21 14.88
N ASP A 122 0.69 -14.49 14.62
CA ASP A 122 1.75 -15.50 14.51
C ASP A 122 2.36 -15.53 13.11
N VAL A 123 1.55 -15.25 12.09
CA VAL A 123 2.01 -15.21 10.70
C VAL A 123 2.50 -13.81 10.33
N SER A 124 3.81 -13.64 10.19
CA SER A 124 4.43 -12.31 10.03
C SER A 124 3.88 -11.47 8.86
N ASN A 125 3.60 -12.07 7.70
CA ASN A 125 3.01 -11.34 6.56
C ASN A 125 1.55 -10.96 6.80
N VAL A 126 0.77 -11.79 7.53
CA VAL A 126 -0.61 -11.48 7.91
C VAL A 126 -0.62 -10.31 8.89
N ARG A 127 0.23 -10.37 9.93
CA ARG A 127 0.44 -9.28 10.88
C ARG A 127 0.78 -7.96 10.19
N ALA A 128 1.71 -7.99 9.23
CA ALA A 128 2.08 -6.81 8.45
C ALA A 128 0.88 -6.20 7.70
N LEU A 129 0.11 -7.03 6.98
CA LEU A 129 -1.05 -6.57 6.21
C LEU A 129 -2.20 -6.06 7.11
N LEU A 130 -2.41 -6.67 8.28
CA LEU A 130 -3.34 -6.17 9.29
C LEU A 130 -2.91 -4.80 9.83
N LEU A 131 -1.61 -4.61 10.11
CA LEU A 131 -1.09 -3.31 10.53
C LEU A 131 -1.26 -2.26 9.43
N VAL A 132 -1.00 -2.60 8.17
CA VAL A 132 -1.28 -1.70 7.02
C VAL A 132 -2.77 -1.34 6.96
N SER A 133 -3.65 -2.33 7.15
CA SER A 133 -5.10 -2.10 7.17
C SER A 133 -5.53 -1.11 8.26
N LEU A 134 -4.97 -1.28 9.47
CA LEU A 134 -5.26 -0.42 10.62
C LEU A 134 -4.74 1.00 10.40
N VAL A 135 -3.47 1.14 9.96
CA VAL A 135 -2.89 2.46 9.66
C VAL A 135 -3.68 3.18 8.56
N ALA A 136 -4.13 2.45 7.54
CA ALA A 136 -4.96 3.01 6.47
C ALA A 136 -6.33 3.48 7.01
N LEU A 137 -6.95 2.73 7.92
CA LEU A 137 -8.20 3.14 8.57
C LEU A 137 -8.00 4.43 9.40
N PHE A 138 -6.94 4.49 10.21
CA PHE A 138 -6.62 5.71 10.97
C PHE A 138 -6.32 6.90 10.05
N SER A 139 -5.62 6.67 8.94
CA SER A 139 -5.34 7.67 7.91
C SER A 139 -6.61 8.22 7.28
N PHE A 140 -7.57 7.35 6.97
CA PHE A 140 -8.91 7.75 6.53
C PHE A 140 -9.60 8.66 7.56
N LEU A 141 -9.60 8.28 8.84
CA LEU A 141 -10.22 9.05 9.91
C LEU A 141 -9.58 10.44 10.07
N LEU A 142 -8.24 10.52 10.04
CA LEU A 142 -7.50 11.78 10.12
C LEU A 142 -7.82 12.72 8.93
N LEU A 143 -8.00 12.15 7.74
CA LEU A 143 -8.28 12.90 6.51
C LEU A 143 -9.77 13.21 6.28
N ILE A 144 -10.67 12.94 7.24
CA ILE A 144 -12.07 13.42 7.17
C ILE A 144 -12.12 14.94 7.03
N LYS A 145 -11.26 15.65 7.78
CA LYS A 145 -11.03 17.10 7.69
C LYS A 145 -9.54 17.35 7.46
N PRO A 146 -9.07 17.29 6.20
CA PRO A 146 -7.64 17.35 5.89
C PRO A 146 -7.09 18.76 6.15
N SER A 147 -5.89 18.81 6.71
CA SER A 147 -5.05 20.01 6.81
C SER A 147 -3.65 19.66 6.30
N LEU A 148 -2.79 20.65 6.12
CA LEU A 148 -1.40 20.43 5.72
C LEU A 148 -0.69 19.50 6.72
N ASP A 149 -0.80 19.79 8.02
CA ASP A 149 -0.15 19.00 9.08
C ASP A 149 -0.65 17.55 9.10
N LYS A 150 -1.97 17.34 9.00
CA LYS A 150 -2.55 15.99 8.96
C LYS A 150 -2.13 15.25 7.70
N SER A 151 -2.08 15.93 6.56
CA SER A 151 -1.64 15.32 5.30
C SER A 151 -0.16 14.92 5.36
N GLY A 152 0.70 15.77 5.96
CA GLY A 152 2.10 15.47 6.23
C GLY A 152 2.28 14.28 7.18
N LEU A 153 1.55 14.27 8.31
CA LEU A 153 1.59 13.16 9.26
C LEU A 153 1.13 11.84 8.63
N VAL A 154 -0.02 11.86 7.93
CA VAL A 154 -0.56 10.67 7.26
C VAL A 154 0.41 10.16 6.19
N THR A 155 1.04 11.06 5.45
CA THR A 155 2.07 10.71 4.47
C THR A 155 3.22 9.96 5.14
N PHE A 156 3.77 10.53 6.22
CA PHE A 156 4.89 9.94 6.95
C PHE A 156 4.57 8.54 7.49
N ILE A 157 3.44 8.38 8.20
CA ILE A 157 3.06 7.07 8.76
C ILE A 157 2.75 6.04 7.66
N SER A 158 2.21 6.47 6.51
CA SER A 158 1.88 5.57 5.40
C SER A 158 3.13 5.02 4.72
N ILE A 159 4.19 5.83 4.60
CA ILE A 159 5.48 5.40 4.08
C ILE A 159 6.11 4.32 4.98
N ILE A 160 6.06 4.52 6.30
CA ILE A 160 6.54 3.53 7.28
C ILE A 160 5.67 2.27 7.23
N SER A 161 4.36 2.43 7.10
CA SER A 161 3.44 1.29 7.04
C SER A 161 3.69 0.40 5.83
N LEU A 162 3.98 0.99 4.67
CA LEU A 162 4.30 0.26 3.44
C LEU A 162 5.59 -0.57 3.52
N SER A 163 6.52 -0.22 4.40
CA SER A 163 7.76 -0.99 4.62
C SER A 163 7.60 -2.08 5.69
N LEU A 164 6.44 -2.20 6.36
CA LEU A 164 6.21 -3.26 7.33
C LEU A 164 6.24 -4.67 6.72
N PRO A 165 5.65 -4.95 5.54
CA PRO A 165 5.76 -6.27 4.94
C PRO A 165 7.21 -6.64 4.61
N THR A 166 8.06 -5.70 4.15
CA THR A 166 9.48 -5.99 3.93
C THR A 166 10.21 -6.25 5.24
N LEU A 167 9.93 -5.46 6.28
CA LEU A 167 10.49 -5.64 7.62
C LEU A 167 10.13 -7.00 8.25
N LEU A 168 8.88 -7.42 8.11
CA LEU A 168 8.33 -8.60 8.80
C LEU A 168 8.38 -9.88 7.95
N SER A 169 8.73 -9.81 6.66
CA SER A 169 8.79 -10.97 5.76
C SER A 169 9.92 -11.97 6.07
N HIS A 170 10.94 -11.57 6.85
CA HIS A 170 12.09 -12.42 7.18
C HIS A 170 12.16 -12.64 8.70
N GLY A 171 12.03 -13.90 9.13
CA GLY A 171 12.13 -14.29 10.54
C GLY A 171 13.52 -13.99 11.12
N GLY A 172 13.56 -13.27 12.24
CA GLY A 172 14.79 -12.88 12.92
C GLY A 172 15.44 -14.04 13.68
N GLY A 173 16.28 -14.83 12.98
CA GLY A 173 16.98 -15.98 13.57
C GLY A 173 18.51 -15.95 13.54
N ILE A 174 19.17 -15.03 12.80
CA ILE A 174 20.64 -15.04 12.61
C ILE A 174 21.19 -13.60 12.60
N SER A 175 22.32 -13.34 13.26
CA SER A 175 22.92 -12.00 13.41
C SER A 175 23.13 -11.22 12.09
N THR A 176 23.39 -11.90 10.97
CA THR A 176 23.51 -11.30 9.62
C THR A 176 22.17 -10.86 9.02
N HIS A 177 21.03 -11.27 9.59
CA HIS A 177 19.70 -10.83 9.15
C HIS A 177 19.36 -9.40 9.57
N ASN A 178 19.93 -8.86 10.65
CA ASN A 178 19.54 -7.55 11.16
C ASN A 178 19.84 -6.42 10.15
N TRP A 179 20.99 -6.50 9.47
CA TRP A 179 21.33 -5.56 8.40
C TRP A 179 20.47 -5.75 7.16
N ALA A 180 20.09 -6.98 6.82
CA ALA A 180 19.18 -7.26 5.70
C ALA A 180 17.76 -6.74 5.97
N ILE A 181 17.28 -6.88 7.21
CA ILE A 181 15.99 -6.35 7.67
C ILE A 181 16.01 -4.82 7.63
N ALA A 182 17.07 -4.19 8.14
CA ALA A 182 17.22 -2.74 8.05
C ALA A 182 17.28 -2.26 6.59
N ALA A 183 18.07 -2.93 5.74
CA ALA A 183 18.15 -2.61 4.32
C ALA A 183 16.79 -2.77 3.62
N GLY A 184 16.03 -3.84 3.91
CA GLY A 184 14.69 -4.07 3.37
C GLY A 184 13.67 -3.03 3.84
N PHE A 185 13.78 -2.57 5.09
CA PHE A 185 12.95 -1.50 5.63
C PHE A 185 13.24 -0.16 4.93
N PHE A 186 14.51 0.24 4.87
CA PHE A 186 14.92 1.47 4.18
C PHE A 186 14.62 1.42 2.68
N HIS A 187 14.86 0.28 2.03
CA HIS A 187 14.50 0.07 0.63
C HIS A 187 12.99 0.28 0.40
N GLY A 188 12.14 -0.26 1.29
CA GLY A 188 10.70 -0.03 1.26
C GLY A 188 10.33 1.45 1.40
N ILE A 189 10.96 2.17 2.34
CA ILE A 189 10.77 3.62 2.52
C ILE A 189 11.16 4.38 1.25
N PHE A 190 12.39 4.20 0.76
CA PHE A 190 12.90 4.95 -0.41
C PHE A 190 12.15 4.61 -1.69
N THR A 191 11.74 3.36 -1.88
CA THR A 191 10.91 2.95 -3.02
C THR A 191 9.53 3.61 -2.95
N SER A 192 8.92 3.65 -1.77
CA SER A 192 7.62 4.31 -1.57
C SER A 192 7.71 5.80 -1.83
N LEU A 193 8.76 6.47 -1.33
CA LEU A 193 9.05 7.89 -1.61
C LEU A 193 9.25 8.14 -3.09
N TRP A 194 10.07 7.34 -3.75
CA TRP A 194 10.45 7.52 -5.15
C TRP A 194 9.25 7.32 -6.09
N ILE A 195 8.55 6.19 -5.99
CA ILE A 195 7.42 5.87 -6.87
C ILE A 195 6.27 6.86 -6.62
N SER A 196 5.91 7.09 -5.35
CA SER A 196 4.81 8.02 -5.03
C SER A 196 5.17 9.47 -5.36
N GLY A 197 6.44 9.86 -5.22
CA GLY A 197 6.97 11.16 -5.60
C GLY A 197 6.83 11.42 -7.10
N LEU A 198 7.30 10.48 -7.91
CA LEU A 198 7.16 10.55 -9.37
C LEU A 198 5.69 10.59 -9.80
N LEU A 199 4.83 9.77 -9.18
CA LEU A 199 3.40 9.80 -9.45
C LEU A 199 2.74 11.12 -9.01
N GLY A 200 3.14 11.68 -7.87
CA GLY A 200 2.66 12.98 -7.38
C GLY A 200 3.01 14.11 -8.35
N ILE A 201 4.25 14.13 -8.86
CA ILE A 201 4.69 15.06 -9.91
C ILE A 201 3.86 14.86 -11.18
N GLY A 202 3.63 13.60 -11.59
CA GLY A 202 2.75 13.27 -12.71
C GLY A 202 1.35 13.85 -12.52
N ILE A 203 0.71 13.62 -11.38
CA ILE A 203 -0.62 14.15 -11.05
C ILE A 203 -0.64 15.67 -11.21
N ILE A 204 0.39 16.38 -10.76
CA ILE A 204 0.48 17.84 -10.89
C ILE A 204 0.60 18.25 -12.35
N TYR A 205 1.51 17.62 -13.10
CA TYR A 205 1.77 17.92 -14.50
C TYR A 205 0.55 17.68 -15.38
N PHE A 206 -0.04 16.49 -15.31
CA PHE A 206 -1.15 16.09 -16.18
C PHE A 206 -2.46 16.81 -15.85
N ASN A 207 -2.67 17.24 -14.60
CA ASN A 207 -3.83 18.04 -14.23
C ASN A 207 -3.63 19.54 -14.41
N LYS A 208 -2.51 19.97 -15.02
CA LYS A 208 -2.13 21.40 -15.19
C LYS A 208 -2.22 22.18 -13.88
N LEU A 209 -1.92 21.52 -12.76
CA LEU A 209 -1.84 22.16 -11.46
C LEU A 209 -0.55 23.01 -11.35
N ILE A 210 0.18 23.24 -12.44
CA ILE A 210 1.38 24.08 -12.49
C ILE A 210 0.94 25.52 -12.80
N SER A 211 0.72 26.33 -11.76
CA SER A 211 0.67 27.80 -11.90
C SER A 211 2.10 28.37 -11.96
N LYS A 212 2.26 29.65 -12.35
CA LYS A 212 3.55 30.35 -12.25
C LYS A 212 4.09 30.33 -10.81
N ASP A 213 3.21 30.41 -9.81
CA ASP A 213 3.57 30.35 -8.39
C ASP A 213 4.12 28.97 -7.99
N ASN A 214 3.60 27.88 -8.55
CA ASN A 214 4.08 26.53 -8.25
C ASN A 214 5.49 26.27 -8.79
N LYS A 215 5.89 26.91 -9.91
CA LYS A 215 7.29 26.88 -10.37
C LYS A 215 8.23 27.61 -9.41
N LEU A 216 7.78 28.74 -8.85
CA LEU A 216 8.55 29.54 -7.91
C LEU A 216 8.68 28.85 -6.54
N ILE A 217 7.64 28.15 -6.10
CA ILE A 217 7.66 27.31 -4.88
C ILE A 217 8.58 26.11 -5.06
N ALA A 218 8.54 25.44 -6.22
CA ALA A 218 9.47 24.34 -6.51
C ALA A 218 10.91 24.85 -6.55
N LEU A 219 11.18 25.97 -7.24
CA LEU A 219 12.50 26.59 -7.27
C LEU A 219 12.98 26.96 -5.86
N THR A 220 12.17 27.62 -5.03
CA THR A 220 12.60 28.01 -3.68
C THR A 220 12.78 26.82 -2.73
N LYS A 221 11.94 25.78 -2.82
CA LYS A 221 12.08 24.58 -1.98
C LYS A 221 13.29 23.73 -2.37
N PHE A 222 13.64 23.66 -3.65
CA PHE A 222 14.74 22.83 -4.14
C PHE A 222 16.05 23.59 -4.40
N SER A 223 16.03 24.94 -4.47
CA SER A 223 17.25 25.76 -4.63
C SER A 223 18.19 25.69 -3.44
N HIS A 224 17.70 25.29 -2.27
CA HIS A 224 18.53 25.10 -1.07
C HIS A 224 19.12 23.69 -0.95
N ILE A 225 18.80 22.81 -1.90
CA ILE A 225 19.22 21.39 -1.91
C ILE A 225 20.27 21.13 -3.02
N ALA A 226 20.44 22.06 -3.96
CA ALA A 226 21.47 22.04 -5.01
C ALA A 226 22.63 22.97 -4.64
#